data_AF-A0A127P8E0-F1
#
_entry.id   AF-A0A127P8E0-F1
#
_cell.length_a   1.000
_cell.length_b   1.000
_cell.length_c   1.000
_cell.angle_alpha   90.00
_cell.angle_beta   90.00
_cell.angle_gamma   90.00
#
_symmetry.space_group_name_H-M   'P 1'
#
loop_
_entity.id
_entity.type
_entity.pdbx_description
1 polymer ?
#
loop_
_entity_poly.entity_id
_entity_poly.type
_entity_poly.pdbx_seq_one_letter_code
_entity_poly.pdbx_strand_id
1 'polypeptide(L)'
;MMKLACRESRLRWLLVCGAAGLLAATNVFAGEQSAAAIDLNTYMGRDQSLPARPGAIRLDSRVAAGGQARVAGSWSASTSTPAMFHRGVSYQSPQINPVGSGVSSGSRTRRVGWRYGFLTAPPAGIHAYLCNYARCVGLSGASGSTGAFDGDNGLSNFVFAFVIDGRGPLTPALQGAAGQILVSYE
;
A
#
# COMPACT_ATOMS: atom_id res chain seq x y z
N MET A 1 13.66 -53.26 52.29
CA MET A 1 14.40 -52.58 53.38
C MET A 1 15.89 -52.72 53.10
N MET A 2 16.69 -51.78 53.59
CA MET A 2 18.14 -51.60 53.44
C MET A 2 18.67 -50.95 52.16
N LYS A 3 19.35 -49.83 52.44
CA LYS A 3 20.11 -48.92 51.62
C LYS A 3 21.62 -49.28 51.71
N LEU A 4 22.32 -48.96 50.62
CA LEU A 4 23.67 -48.40 50.51
C LEU A 4 24.96 -49.25 50.72
N ALA A 5 25.80 -49.09 49.69
CA ALA A 5 27.25 -48.80 49.69
C ALA A 5 28.25 -49.97 49.72
N CYS A 6 29.17 -50.02 48.74
CA CYS A 6 30.53 -49.48 48.87
C CYS A 6 31.41 -49.78 47.63
N ARG A 7 32.34 -48.86 47.33
CA ARG A 7 33.68 -49.03 46.69
C ARG A 7 33.75 -49.07 45.16
N GLU A 8 34.06 -47.97 44.48
CA GLU A 8 35.36 -47.28 44.29
C GLU A 8 36.37 -47.96 43.33
N SER A 9 36.70 -47.19 42.29
CA SER A 9 38.04 -46.96 41.72
C SER A 9 38.56 -47.91 40.63
N ARG A 10 38.60 -47.39 39.39
CA ARG A 10 39.83 -47.10 38.60
C ARG A 10 39.41 -46.40 37.31
N LEU A 11 39.57 -45.09 37.22
CA LEU A 11 40.75 -44.35 36.73
C LEU A 11 40.82 -44.25 35.20
N ARG A 12 40.50 -43.03 34.75
CA ARG A 12 41.05 -42.29 33.59
C ARG A 12 41.06 -42.98 32.22
N TRP A 13 40.10 -42.60 31.39
CA TRP A 13 40.39 -42.21 30.01
C TRP A 13 39.71 -40.87 29.74
N LEU A 14 40.53 -39.82 29.68
CA LEU A 14 40.16 -38.54 29.07
C LEU A 14 40.23 -38.74 27.57
N LEU A 15 39.13 -38.52 26.86
CA LEU A 15 39.15 -37.92 25.53
C LEU A 15 37.79 -37.28 25.27
N VAL A 16 37.82 -35.96 25.37
CA VAL A 16 36.77 -35.02 24.98
C VAL A 16 36.71 -35.01 23.45
N CYS A 17 35.54 -35.30 22.89
CA CYS A 17 35.12 -34.78 21.59
C CYS A 17 33.59 -34.72 21.59
N GLY A 18 33.07 -33.56 21.96
CA GLY A 18 31.66 -33.23 21.78
C GLY A 18 31.35 -33.09 20.30
N ALA A 19 30.45 -33.93 19.77
CA ALA A 19 29.75 -33.67 18.53
C ALA A 19 28.37 -33.11 18.88
N ALA A 20 28.32 -31.79 18.98
CA ALA A 20 27.08 -31.04 18.91
C ALA A 20 26.65 -30.95 17.43
N GLY A 21 25.36 -31.12 17.18
CA GLY A 21 24.70 -30.71 15.94
C GLY A 21 24.06 -31.87 15.18
N LEU A 22 22.87 -31.74 14.59
CA LEU A 22 21.96 -30.61 14.45
C LEU A 22 20.56 -31.21 14.22
N LEU A 23 19.58 -30.79 15.00
CA LEU A 23 18.17 -30.95 14.63
C LEU A 23 17.92 -30.02 13.45
N ALA A 24 17.77 -30.58 12.25
CA ALA A 24 17.29 -29.82 11.10
C ALA A 24 15.80 -29.54 11.29
N ALA A 25 15.49 -28.41 11.93
CA ALA A 25 14.16 -27.81 11.85
C ALA A 25 13.95 -27.38 10.39
N THR A 26 13.07 -28.07 9.66
CA THR A 26 12.59 -27.61 8.37
C THR A 26 11.73 -26.38 8.59
N ASN A 27 12.35 -25.21 8.54
CA ASN A 27 11.63 -23.95 8.53
C ASN A 27 10.87 -23.83 7.22
N VAL A 28 9.55 -23.91 7.28
CA VAL A 28 8.67 -23.47 6.20
C VAL A 28 8.75 -21.95 6.15
N PHE A 29 9.65 -21.42 5.32
CA PHE A 29 9.58 -20.04 4.86
C PHE A 29 8.95 -20.04 3.47
N ALA A 30 7.64 -19.78 3.44
CA ALA A 30 6.94 -19.31 2.26
C ALA A 30 6.12 -18.08 2.66
N GLY A 31 6.81 -17.06 3.14
CA GLY A 31 6.27 -15.71 3.26
C GLY A 31 6.96 -14.85 2.21
N GLU A 32 6.36 -14.71 1.04
CA GLU A 32 6.59 -13.55 0.16
C GLU A 32 5.49 -13.47 -0.91
N GLN A 33 4.30 -12.98 -0.52
CA GLN A 33 3.24 -12.65 -1.48
C GLN A 33 3.51 -11.25 -2.08
N SER A 34 4.56 -11.13 -2.91
CA SER A 34 4.89 -9.87 -3.60
C SER A 34 4.49 -9.92 -5.08
N ALA A 35 3.17 -9.80 -5.32
CA ALA A 35 2.52 -9.17 -6.47
C ALA A 35 1.00 -9.47 -6.46
N ALA A 36 0.19 -8.52 -5.99
CA ALA A 36 -1.15 -8.16 -6.52
C ALA A 36 -1.82 -7.12 -5.61
N ALA A 37 -1.51 -5.83 -5.76
CA ALA A 37 -2.28 -4.80 -5.06
C ALA A 37 -3.30 -4.18 -6.03
N ILE A 38 -4.52 -4.69 -6.11
CA ILE A 38 -5.60 -3.95 -6.75
C ILE A 38 -6.88 -4.48 -6.14
N ASP A 39 -7.52 -3.70 -5.30
CA ASP A 39 -8.93 -3.51 -5.46
C ASP A 39 -9.33 -2.14 -4.91
N LEU A 40 -10.29 -1.55 -5.60
CA LEU A 40 -11.33 -0.72 -5.02
C LEU A 40 -12.58 -1.30 -5.69
N ASN A 41 -12.88 -2.56 -5.40
CA ASN A 41 -13.41 -3.54 -6.37
C ASN A 41 -12.75 -3.45 -7.78
N THR A 42 -11.48 -3.87 -7.81
CA THR A 42 -10.49 -3.87 -8.93
C THR A 42 -10.45 -2.56 -9.70
N TYR A 43 -10.13 -1.50 -8.95
CA TYR A 43 -10.09 -0.10 -9.33
C TYR A 43 -11.32 0.32 -10.15
N MET A 44 -12.48 0.18 -9.50
CA MET A 44 -13.83 0.32 -10.08
C MET A 44 -13.94 -0.31 -11.48
N GLY A 45 -13.43 -1.54 -11.59
CA GLY A 45 -13.41 -2.36 -12.80
C GLY A 45 -12.51 -1.83 -13.92
N ARG A 46 -11.40 -1.15 -13.60
CA ARG A 46 -10.48 -0.49 -14.55
C ARG A 46 -11.24 0.32 -15.60
N ASP A 47 -12.05 1.24 -15.10
CA ASP A 47 -12.70 2.30 -15.88
C ASP A 47 -13.66 1.80 -16.96
N GLN A 48 -14.34 0.66 -16.73
CA GLN A 48 -15.43 0.13 -17.57
C GLN A 48 -15.15 0.08 -19.10
N SER A 49 -13.95 -0.39 -19.50
CA SER A 49 -13.56 -0.92 -20.84
C SER A 49 -13.21 0.09 -21.97
N LEU A 50 -11.92 0.29 -22.22
CA LEU A 50 -11.36 1.03 -23.38
C LEU A 50 -11.32 0.16 -24.67
N PRO A 51 -11.69 0.64 -25.90
CA PRO A 51 -11.46 -0.11 -27.14
C PRO A 51 -9.97 -0.16 -27.53
N ALA A 52 -9.58 -1.29 -28.14
CA ALA A 52 -8.21 -1.75 -28.40
C ALA A 52 -7.27 -0.69 -28.98
N ARG A 53 -6.32 -0.23 -28.16
CA ARG A 53 -5.03 0.24 -28.67
C ARG A 53 -3.97 -0.79 -28.27
N PRO A 54 -3.25 -1.41 -29.22
CA PRO A 54 -2.17 -2.32 -28.88
C PRO A 54 -1.00 -1.52 -28.28
N GLY A 55 -0.57 -1.92 -27.09
CA GLY A 55 0.59 -1.31 -26.43
C GLY A 55 0.84 -1.89 -25.05
N ALA A 56 1.04 -3.21 -24.97
CA ALA A 56 1.49 -3.84 -23.73
C ALA A 56 2.99 -3.56 -23.54
N ILE A 57 3.35 -2.86 -22.47
CA ILE A 57 4.73 -2.80 -22.01
C ILE A 57 4.94 -3.94 -21.01
N ARG A 58 5.98 -4.74 -21.23
CA ARG A 58 6.47 -5.71 -20.24
C ARG A 58 7.27 -4.96 -19.17
N LEU A 59 6.91 -5.16 -17.90
CA LEU A 59 7.71 -4.74 -16.76
C LEU A 59 8.42 -5.98 -16.19
N ASP A 60 9.71 -6.07 -16.44
CA ASP A 60 10.66 -6.95 -15.79
C ASP A 60 11.17 -6.28 -14.51
N SER A 61 10.82 -6.89 -13.38
CA SER A 61 11.16 -6.41 -12.04
C SER A 61 12.50 -6.98 -11.60
N ARG A 62 13.45 -6.14 -11.13
CA ARG A 62 14.26 -6.32 -9.89
C ARG A 62 14.88 -4.97 -9.49
N VAL A 63 14.78 -4.62 -8.20
CA VAL A 63 15.89 -4.43 -7.24
C VAL A 63 15.27 -3.82 -5.99
N ALA A 64 15.34 -4.55 -4.87
CA ALA A 64 15.18 -3.99 -3.54
C ALA A 64 16.56 -3.65 -3.00
N ALA A 65 16.73 -2.43 -2.51
CA ALA A 65 17.84 -2.05 -1.63
C ALA A 65 17.30 -1.09 -0.58
N GLY A 66 17.42 -1.48 0.69
CA GLY A 66 17.14 -0.63 1.83
C GLY A 66 18.20 0.46 1.94
N GLY A 67 17.84 1.67 1.53
CA GLY A 67 18.56 2.90 1.84
C GLY A 67 17.59 3.90 2.46
N GLN A 68 18.06 4.82 3.29
CA GLN A 68 17.22 5.95 3.72
C GLN A 68 16.62 6.61 2.48
N ALA A 69 15.29 6.70 2.43
CA ALA A 69 14.55 7.29 1.33
C ALA A 69 15.10 8.70 1.07
N ARG A 70 15.85 8.87 -0.01
CA ARG A 70 16.26 10.20 -0.46
C ARG A 70 15.02 10.82 -1.09
N VAL A 71 14.80 12.10 -0.87
CA VAL A 71 13.75 12.84 -1.55
C VAL A 71 14.47 13.78 -2.50
N ALA A 72 14.38 13.51 -3.81
CA ALA A 72 14.95 14.38 -4.83
C ALA A 72 14.03 15.55 -5.17
N GLY A 73 12.71 15.35 -5.07
CA GLY A 73 11.74 16.39 -5.36
C GLY A 73 10.33 16.03 -4.93
N SER A 74 9.39 16.92 -5.26
CA SER A 74 7.98 16.68 -5.06
C SER A 74 7.14 17.45 -6.07
N TRP A 75 5.98 16.90 -6.41
CA TRP A 75 4.95 17.60 -7.17
C TRP A 75 3.63 17.58 -6.41
N SER A 76 2.78 18.57 -6.67
CA SER A 76 1.44 18.64 -6.07
C SER A 76 0.41 19.09 -7.08
N ALA A 77 -0.79 18.52 -7.01
CA ALA A 77 -1.90 18.91 -7.85
C ALA A 77 -3.24 18.69 -7.13
N SER A 78 -4.26 19.40 -7.61
CA SER A 78 -5.60 19.41 -7.03
C SER A 78 -6.65 18.92 -8.02
N THR A 79 -7.79 18.48 -7.50
CA THR A 79 -8.96 18.00 -8.25
C THR A 79 -10.24 18.35 -7.48
N SER A 80 -11.40 18.22 -8.11
CA SER A 80 -12.69 18.30 -7.41
C SER A 80 -13.03 16.95 -6.77
N THR A 81 -13.57 16.96 -5.56
CA THR A 81 -14.21 15.75 -5.00
C THR A 81 -15.60 15.59 -5.61
N PRO A 82 -16.08 14.34 -5.83
CA PRO A 82 -17.39 14.12 -6.44
C PRO A 82 -18.53 14.44 -5.46
N ALA A 83 -19.69 14.81 -6.01
CA ALA A 83 -20.94 14.79 -5.26
C ALA A 83 -21.45 13.34 -5.13
N MET A 84 -21.97 12.98 -3.96
CA MET A 84 -22.47 11.65 -3.64
C MET A 84 -23.97 11.70 -3.37
N PHE A 85 -24.72 10.83 -4.05
CA PHE A 85 -26.18 10.82 -4.02
C PHE A 85 -26.76 9.53 -3.45
N HIS A 86 -25.96 8.47 -3.30
CA HIS A 86 -26.40 7.16 -2.83
C HIS A 86 -25.35 6.55 -1.89
N ARG A 87 -25.84 5.76 -0.92
CA ARG A 87 -25.04 4.88 -0.08
C ARG A 87 -24.76 3.56 -0.81
N GLY A 88 -23.62 2.95 -0.54
CA GLY A 88 -23.18 1.69 -1.14
C GLY A 88 -22.67 1.83 -2.58
N VAL A 89 -22.52 3.06 -3.09
CA VAL A 89 -21.99 3.36 -4.44
C VAL A 89 -20.65 4.06 -4.28
N SER A 90 -19.66 3.66 -5.08
CA SER A 90 -18.38 4.36 -5.10
C SER A 90 -18.37 5.47 -6.15
N TYR A 91 -17.77 6.60 -5.77
CA TYR A 91 -17.63 7.80 -6.59
C TYR A 91 -16.15 8.14 -6.74
N GLN A 92 -15.73 8.65 -7.90
CA GLN A 92 -14.34 8.99 -8.19
C GLN A 92 -14.17 10.46 -8.56
N SER A 93 -13.03 11.04 -8.20
CA SER A 93 -12.60 12.33 -8.73
C SER A 93 -12.07 12.19 -10.16
N PRO A 94 -11.94 13.31 -10.91
CA PRO A 94 -11.05 13.34 -12.06
C PRO A 94 -9.62 12.92 -11.69
N GLN A 95 -8.91 12.34 -12.66
CA GLN A 95 -7.52 11.91 -12.52
C GLN A 95 -6.59 13.11 -12.25
N ILE A 96 -5.73 12.93 -11.26
CA ILE A 96 -4.65 13.85 -10.91
C ILE A 96 -3.39 13.36 -11.62
N ASN A 97 -2.87 14.18 -12.53
CA ASN A 97 -1.65 13.89 -13.28
C ASN A 97 -0.43 14.54 -12.60
N PRO A 98 0.77 13.94 -12.72
CA PRO A 98 2.00 14.59 -12.30
C PRO A 98 2.19 15.92 -13.05
N VAL A 99 2.70 16.92 -12.34
CA VAL A 99 2.97 18.26 -12.88
C VAL A 99 4.42 18.67 -12.61
N GLY A 100 4.94 19.53 -13.49
CA GLY A 100 6.33 20.02 -13.40
C GLY A 100 7.33 19.14 -14.16
N SER A 101 8.52 19.69 -14.40
CA SER A 101 9.58 19.06 -15.20
C SER A 101 10.58 18.22 -14.39
N GLY A 102 10.50 18.25 -13.06
CA GLY A 102 11.45 17.57 -12.20
C GLY A 102 11.20 16.07 -12.01
N VAL A 103 10.01 15.58 -12.38
CA VAL A 103 9.62 14.17 -12.25
C VAL A 103 9.76 13.47 -13.60
N SER A 104 10.37 12.28 -13.59
CA SER A 104 10.65 11.51 -14.81
C SER A 104 10.16 10.06 -14.67
N SER A 105 10.19 9.29 -15.75
CA SER A 105 9.84 7.87 -15.72
C SER A 105 10.78 7.02 -14.86
N GLY A 106 12.00 7.51 -14.60
CA GLY A 106 12.95 6.88 -13.69
C GLY A 106 12.72 7.23 -12.23
N SER A 107 11.93 8.28 -11.95
CA SER A 107 11.67 8.72 -10.59
C SER A 107 10.83 7.70 -9.82
N ARG A 108 11.08 7.59 -8.52
CA ARG A 108 10.36 6.65 -7.63
C ARG A 108 9.59 7.39 -6.56
N THR A 109 8.30 7.13 -6.48
CA THR A 109 7.46 7.66 -5.39
C THR A 109 7.98 7.17 -4.05
N ARG A 110 8.01 8.06 -3.06
CA ARG A 110 8.42 7.77 -1.68
C ARG A 110 7.30 7.93 -0.68
N ARG A 111 6.55 9.03 -0.79
CA ARG A 111 5.44 9.36 0.11
C ARG A 111 4.40 10.15 -0.66
N VAL A 112 3.14 9.88 -0.36
CA VAL A 112 2.01 10.62 -0.89
C VAL A 112 1.26 11.23 0.28
N GLY A 113 1.23 12.55 0.34
CA GLY A 113 0.37 13.33 1.22
C GLY A 113 -0.94 13.66 0.52
N TRP A 114 -2.03 13.73 1.28
CA TRP A 114 -3.34 14.09 0.75
C TRP A 114 -4.08 15.07 1.65
N ARG A 115 -5.03 15.76 1.04
CA ARG A 115 -6.15 16.41 1.70
C ARG A 115 -7.37 16.37 0.80
N TYR A 116 -8.56 16.21 1.37
CA TYR A 116 -9.83 16.32 0.67
C TYR A 116 -10.89 16.96 1.55
N GLY A 117 -11.95 17.46 0.93
CA GLY A 117 -13.07 18.08 1.64
C GLY A 117 -14.39 17.97 0.89
N PHE A 118 -15.45 18.24 1.64
CA PHE A 118 -16.84 18.33 1.20
C PHE A 118 -17.42 19.66 1.68
N LEU A 119 -18.50 20.14 1.06
CA LEU A 119 -19.14 21.40 1.45
C LEU A 119 -19.83 21.32 2.81
N THR A 120 -20.18 20.10 3.24
CA THR A 120 -20.77 19.81 4.55
C THR A 120 -20.01 18.67 5.21
N ALA A 121 -20.17 18.51 6.52
CA ALA A 121 -19.59 17.39 7.23
C ALA A 121 -20.12 16.07 6.64
N PRO A 122 -19.25 15.12 6.27
CA PRO A 122 -19.69 13.86 5.71
C PRO A 122 -20.44 13.03 6.77
N PRO A 123 -21.43 12.22 6.36
CA PRO A 123 -22.12 11.32 7.28
C PRO A 123 -21.16 10.23 7.78
N ALA A 124 -21.54 9.57 8.87
CA ALA A 124 -20.82 8.40 9.35
C ALA A 124 -20.77 7.28 8.29
N GLY A 125 -19.69 6.49 8.34
CA GLY A 125 -19.45 5.39 7.40
C GLY A 125 -18.94 5.82 6.02
N ILE A 126 -18.41 7.06 5.89
CA ILE A 126 -17.66 7.43 4.70
C ILE A 126 -16.27 6.78 4.73
N HIS A 127 -15.89 6.16 3.62
CA HIS A 127 -14.56 5.63 3.39
C HIS A 127 -13.96 6.35 2.18
N ALA A 128 -12.72 6.78 2.31
CA ALA A 128 -11.97 7.41 1.25
C ALA A 128 -10.76 6.54 0.88
N TYR A 129 -10.43 6.54 -0.41
CA TYR A 129 -9.32 5.80 -0.96
C TYR A 129 -8.52 6.71 -1.87
N LEU A 130 -7.21 6.47 -1.91
CA LEU A 130 -6.34 7.01 -2.93
C LEU A 130 -5.84 5.85 -3.77
N CYS A 131 -5.92 6.01 -5.09
CA CYS A 131 -5.60 4.94 -6.01
C CYS A 131 -4.65 5.40 -7.10
N ASN A 132 -3.79 4.48 -7.54
CA ASN A 132 -3.03 4.59 -8.79
C ASN A 132 -3.21 3.32 -9.63
N TYR A 133 -2.44 3.21 -10.72
CA TYR A 133 -2.49 2.05 -11.62
C TYR A 133 -2.21 0.70 -10.94
N ALA A 134 -1.51 0.73 -9.80
CA ALA A 134 -0.91 -0.43 -9.17
C ALA A 134 -1.52 -0.79 -7.83
N ARG A 135 -2.43 0.02 -7.24
CA ARG A 135 -3.14 -0.22 -5.97
C ARG A 135 -4.12 0.89 -5.60
N CYS A 136 -5.03 0.55 -4.68
CA CYS A 136 -5.81 1.52 -3.91
C CYS A 136 -5.52 1.35 -2.42
N VAL A 137 -5.48 2.47 -1.72
CA VAL A 137 -5.13 2.54 -0.30
C VAL A 137 -6.22 3.31 0.43
N GLY A 138 -6.78 2.71 1.47
CA GLY A 138 -7.74 3.38 2.36
C GLY A 138 -7.07 4.54 3.11
N LEU A 139 -7.76 5.67 3.20
CA LEU A 139 -7.29 6.87 3.86
C LEU A 139 -7.88 6.95 5.27
N SER A 140 -7.03 7.24 6.26
CA SER A 140 -7.42 7.34 7.67
C SER A 140 -8.24 8.60 8.00
N GLY A 141 -8.36 9.54 7.07
CA GLY A 141 -9.13 10.76 7.25
C GLY A 141 -8.95 11.76 6.10
N ALA A 142 -9.55 12.93 6.29
CA ALA A 142 -9.58 14.02 5.32
C ALA A 142 -8.20 14.57 4.94
N SER A 143 -7.17 14.33 5.75
CA SER A 143 -5.78 14.67 5.43
C SER A 143 -4.83 13.66 6.07
N GLY A 144 -3.65 13.51 5.49
CA GLY A 144 -2.65 12.58 5.98
C GLY A 144 -1.51 12.34 4.99
N SER A 145 -0.71 11.31 5.25
CA SER A 145 0.30 10.82 4.31
C SER A 145 0.52 9.32 4.43
N THR A 146 1.01 8.68 3.37
CA THR A 146 1.26 7.24 3.32
C THR A 146 2.51 6.92 2.51
N GLY A 147 3.21 5.87 2.92
CA GLY A 147 4.29 5.23 2.17
C GLY A 147 3.82 4.03 1.34
N ALA A 148 2.51 3.79 1.25
CA ALA A 148 1.96 2.62 0.56
C ALA A 148 2.26 2.58 -0.96
N PHE A 149 2.64 3.72 -1.54
CA PHE A 149 3.06 3.88 -2.93
C PHE A 149 4.59 3.95 -3.10
N ASP A 150 5.36 3.64 -2.05
CA ASP A 150 6.83 3.65 -2.14
C ASP A 150 7.32 2.70 -3.23
N GLY A 151 8.23 3.19 -4.08
CA GLY A 151 8.79 2.46 -5.22
C GLY A 151 7.94 2.48 -6.50
N ASP A 152 6.70 2.96 -6.45
CA ASP A 152 5.87 3.17 -7.66
C ASP A 152 6.52 4.23 -8.57
N ASN A 153 6.11 4.27 -9.84
CA ASN A 153 6.61 5.27 -10.79
C ASN A 153 6.25 6.68 -10.32
N GLY A 154 7.21 7.61 -10.29
CA GLY A 154 7.00 9.00 -9.89
C GLY A 154 5.98 9.76 -10.76
N LEU A 155 5.78 9.29 -12.01
CA LEU A 155 4.74 9.74 -12.93
C LEU A 155 3.40 9.02 -12.78
N SER A 156 3.19 8.29 -11.68
CA SER A 156 1.89 7.67 -11.40
C SER A 156 0.79 8.74 -11.33
N ASN A 157 -0.31 8.47 -12.00
CA ASN A 157 -1.54 9.24 -11.84
C ASN A 157 -2.32 8.74 -10.62
N PHE A 158 -3.09 9.63 -10.01
CA PHE A 158 -3.85 9.33 -8.82
C PHE A 158 -5.32 9.74 -8.93
N VAL A 159 -6.21 9.02 -8.25
CA VAL A 159 -7.64 9.34 -8.14
C VAL A 159 -8.08 9.18 -6.69
N PHE A 160 -8.89 10.11 -6.21
CA PHE A 160 -9.65 9.91 -4.98
C PHE A 160 -10.92 9.13 -5.28
N ALA A 161 -11.22 8.16 -4.42
CA ALA A 161 -12.49 7.48 -4.47
C ALA A 161 -13.17 7.45 -3.10
N PHE A 162 -14.50 7.42 -3.11
CA PHE A 162 -15.31 7.53 -1.91
C PHE A 162 -16.47 6.54 -1.97
N VAL A 163 -16.79 5.91 -0.85
CA VAL A 163 -18.01 5.11 -0.66
C VAL A 163 -18.58 5.44 0.71
N ILE A 164 -19.90 5.42 0.82
CA ILE A 164 -20.59 5.59 2.10
C ILE A 164 -21.32 4.30 2.42
N ASP A 165 -21.12 3.77 3.62
CA ASP A 165 -21.78 2.55 4.06
C ASP A 165 -23.31 2.62 3.97
N GLY A 166 -23.90 1.46 3.72
CA GLY A 166 -25.35 1.26 3.60
C GLY A 166 -25.81 1.14 2.16
N ARG A 167 -27.09 1.46 1.93
CA ARG A 167 -27.76 1.37 0.63
C ARG A 167 -28.84 2.43 0.50
N GLY A 168 -29.20 2.77 -0.74
CA GLY A 168 -30.29 3.70 -1.03
C GLY A 168 -29.84 5.17 -1.14
N PRO A 169 -30.78 6.11 -1.33
CA PRO A 169 -30.47 7.51 -1.55
C PRO A 169 -29.81 8.16 -0.33
N LEU A 170 -28.93 9.14 -0.60
CA LEU A 170 -28.30 10.01 0.37
C LEU A 170 -28.98 11.38 0.34
N THR A 171 -29.75 11.67 1.38
CA THR A 171 -30.51 12.93 1.52
C THR A 171 -30.12 13.65 2.82
N PRO A 172 -29.59 14.89 2.75
CA PRO A 172 -29.18 15.59 1.52
C PRO A 172 -27.99 14.90 0.85
N ALA A 173 -27.81 15.14 -0.46
CA ALA A 173 -26.64 14.68 -1.18
C ALA A 173 -25.37 15.36 -0.62
N LEU A 174 -24.30 14.60 -0.45
CA LEU A 174 -23.03 15.12 0.04
C LEU A 174 -22.30 15.78 -1.13
N GLN A 175 -22.14 17.10 -1.07
CA GLN A 175 -21.49 17.86 -2.14
C GLN A 175 -19.97 17.86 -1.97
N GLY A 176 -19.26 17.55 -3.06
CA GLY A 176 -17.82 17.66 -3.14
C GLY A 176 -17.34 19.11 -3.08
N ALA A 177 -16.14 19.30 -2.55
CA ALA A 177 -15.38 20.53 -2.61
C ALA A 177 -14.09 20.28 -3.42
N ALA A 178 -12.97 20.06 -2.75
CA ALA A 178 -11.66 19.89 -3.38
C ALA A 178 -10.87 18.73 -2.76
N GLY A 179 -9.97 18.17 -3.58
CA GLY A 179 -8.94 17.22 -3.18
C GLY A 179 -7.58 17.70 -3.68
N GLN A 180 -6.51 17.38 -2.96
CA GLN A 180 -5.14 17.70 -3.34
C GLN A 180 -4.22 16.59 -2.86
N ILE A 181 -3.19 16.31 -3.66
CA ILE A 181 -2.08 15.44 -3.28
C ILE A 181 -0.74 16.16 -3.37
N LEU A 182 0.22 15.67 -2.60
CA LEU A 182 1.64 15.98 -2.70
C LEU A 182 2.38 14.64 -2.82
N VAL A 183 3.12 14.45 -3.90
CA VAL A 183 3.92 13.24 -4.13
C VAL A 183 5.38 13.61 -4.03
N SER A 184 6.08 13.07 -3.03
CA SER A 184 7.53 13.15 -2.95
C SER A 184 8.15 11.98 -3.69
N TYR A 185 9.20 12.23 -4.45
CA TYR A 185 9.90 11.23 -5.23
C TYR A 185 11.42 11.38 -5.11
N GLU A 186 12.14 10.35 -5.54
CA GLU A 186 13.57 10.40 -5.81
C GLU A 186 13.91 10.19 -7.29
#